data_AF-A0A853V2K1-F1
#
_entry.id   AF-A0A853V2K1-F1
#
_cell.length_a   1.000
_cell.length_b   1.000
_cell.length_c   1.000
_cell.angle_alpha   90.00
_cell.angle_beta   90.00
_cell.angle_gamma   90.00
#
_symmetry.space_group_name_H-M   'P 1'
#
loop_
_entity.id
_entity.type
_entity.pdbx_description
1 polymer ?
#
loop_
_entity_poly.entity_id
_entity_poly.type
_entity_poly.pdbx_seq_one_letter_code
_entity_poly.pdbx_strand_id
1 'polypeptide(L)'
;MSQIEYQINPGNITSNSEETSSVSKISYEIENANDNGLDKGKINKQIKALKRNNNFPGNLEYVDSYTDPKTGTTTSAFLNKETGKVTLGMTGTNLHKGAMLKQAFGIASPQDYRDVYETLNDIRADINIGLHSVTDKDPHYKNTQDFIKGIKKDYDIDTITGHSLGGRDAIILGTSNDIKHIVVYNPAPLAVKDVSILYDDGEELKKMIEKYDGHIVRFVSNQDILDAGVRDLMYETAGEKIVIKNGEGHSMDGFLIKGTQAKILAELKRVKGYQDANNKSFKSVRKQTRRRLDKVETLRANWIQTNGGALSSSQQQLLESLTALTIAQGLSQLVDEESQHLKKMYQSMAHKFGENWKKAQEAGNEIAEKLTFAEVIDELRAGGAYESKLETDPQRKIDNKLKKLNDVSKNCDDYIAKIKQSIHAIVEKDKALASQIGGIM
;
A
#
# COMPACT_ATOMS: atom_id res chain seq x y z
N MET A 1 -31.58 28.07 -24.32
CA MET A 1 -30.46 27.16 -24.63
C MET A 1 -30.18 26.36 -23.39
N SER A 2 -30.37 25.03 -23.39
CA SER A 2 -29.97 24.21 -22.24
C SER A 2 -28.45 24.22 -22.16
N GLN A 3 -27.89 24.61 -21.01
CA GLN A 3 -26.45 24.45 -20.75
C GLN A 3 -26.09 22.97 -20.98
N ILE A 4 -25.04 22.71 -21.78
CA ILE A 4 -24.53 21.36 -21.96
C ILE A 4 -23.92 20.95 -20.61
N GLU A 5 -24.51 19.92 -20.00
CA GLU A 5 -24.02 19.37 -18.73
C GLU A 5 -22.61 18.77 -18.93
N TYR A 6 -21.69 19.07 -18.02
CA TYR A 6 -20.33 18.55 -18.06
C TYR A 6 -20.31 17.02 -18.12
N GLN A 7 -19.42 16.45 -18.93
CA GLN A 7 -19.28 15.01 -19.12
C GLN A 7 -17.89 14.58 -18.65
N ILE A 8 -17.86 13.69 -17.65
CA ILE A 8 -16.65 13.08 -17.12
C ILE A 8 -15.97 12.27 -18.23
N ASN A 9 -14.73 12.63 -18.55
CA ASN A 9 -13.91 11.96 -19.53
C ASN A 9 -12.90 11.01 -18.86
N PRO A 10 -13.07 9.67 -18.99
CA PRO A 10 -12.16 8.71 -18.36
C PRO A 10 -10.73 8.73 -18.93
N GLY A 11 -10.48 9.41 -20.06
CA GLY A 11 -9.21 9.35 -20.76
C GLY A 11 -8.85 7.92 -21.12
N ASN A 12 -7.65 7.49 -20.71
CA ASN A 12 -7.12 6.14 -20.99
C ASN A 12 -7.56 5.06 -19.99
N ILE A 13 -8.49 5.37 -19.06
CA ILE A 13 -9.00 4.37 -18.11
C ILE A 13 -9.84 3.32 -18.85
N THR A 14 -9.67 2.05 -18.46
CA THR A 14 -10.44 0.91 -18.96
C THR A 14 -11.00 0.09 -17.80
N SER A 15 -11.84 -0.91 -18.11
CA SER A 15 -12.38 -1.85 -17.12
C SER A 15 -11.30 -2.66 -16.38
N ASN A 16 -10.09 -2.76 -16.94
CA ASN A 16 -8.98 -3.53 -16.39
C ASN A 16 -7.88 -2.63 -15.78
N SER A 17 -8.10 -1.31 -15.76
CA SER A 17 -7.15 -0.40 -15.14
C SER A 17 -7.08 -0.65 -13.62
N GLU A 18 -5.88 -0.51 -13.08
CA GLU A 18 -5.56 -0.67 -11.68
C GLU A 18 -6.24 0.43 -10.86
N GLU A 19 -6.64 0.07 -9.63
CA GLU A 19 -7.52 0.87 -8.79
C GLU A 19 -6.95 2.26 -8.46
N THR A 20 -5.73 2.33 -7.93
CA THR A 20 -5.15 3.59 -7.44
C THR A 20 -4.84 4.55 -8.59
N SER A 21 -4.31 4.07 -9.71
CA SER A 21 -4.10 4.89 -10.92
C SER A 21 -5.42 5.36 -11.55
N SER A 22 -6.46 4.52 -11.55
CA SER A 22 -7.79 4.91 -12.06
C SER A 22 -8.43 5.98 -11.17
N VAL A 23 -8.37 5.82 -9.85
CA VAL A 23 -8.91 6.78 -8.88
C VAL A 23 -8.14 8.10 -8.93
N SER A 24 -6.81 8.06 -9.04
CA SER A 24 -5.97 9.24 -9.20
C SER A 24 -6.36 10.04 -10.47
N LYS A 25 -6.48 9.39 -11.63
CA LYS A 25 -6.87 10.06 -12.88
C LYS A 25 -8.31 10.61 -12.84
N ILE A 26 -9.28 9.80 -12.42
CA ILE A 26 -10.70 10.20 -12.50
C ILE A 26 -11.06 11.30 -11.50
N SER A 27 -10.30 11.46 -10.41
CA SER A 27 -10.55 12.50 -9.40
C SER A 27 -10.46 13.92 -9.98
N TYR A 28 -9.60 14.14 -10.97
CA TYR A 28 -9.51 15.42 -11.69
C TYR A 28 -10.80 15.74 -12.47
N GLU A 29 -11.43 14.74 -13.06
CA GLU A 29 -12.71 14.91 -13.77
C GLU A 29 -13.89 15.07 -12.80
N ILE A 30 -13.80 14.49 -11.61
CA ILE A 30 -14.78 14.72 -10.54
C ILE A 30 -14.68 16.15 -10.02
N GLU A 31 -13.46 16.68 -9.86
CA GLU A 31 -13.29 18.09 -9.55
C GLU A 31 -13.93 18.99 -10.61
N ASN A 32 -13.62 18.74 -11.88
CA ASN A 32 -14.23 19.48 -12.98
C ASN A 32 -15.77 19.35 -12.99
N ALA A 33 -16.30 18.17 -12.67
CA ALA A 33 -17.74 17.95 -12.54
C ALA A 33 -18.34 18.80 -11.40
N ASN A 34 -17.70 18.80 -10.24
CA ASN A 34 -18.11 19.61 -9.08
C ASN A 34 -18.08 21.11 -9.41
N ASP A 35 -17.02 21.59 -10.06
CA ASP A 35 -16.87 22.98 -10.50
C ASP A 35 -17.94 23.39 -11.54
N ASN A 36 -18.41 22.43 -12.33
CA ASN A 36 -19.51 22.62 -13.28
C ASN A 36 -20.90 22.36 -12.67
N GLY A 37 -20.99 22.23 -11.34
CA GLY A 37 -22.25 22.13 -10.60
C GLY A 37 -22.95 20.79 -10.72
N LEU A 38 -22.24 19.71 -11.04
CA LEU A 38 -22.81 18.36 -10.98
C LEU A 38 -22.94 17.93 -9.53
N ASP A 39 -24.13 17.47 -9.15
CA ASP A 39 -24.35 16.83 -7.86
C ASP A 39 -23.81 15.39 -7.84
N LYS A 40 -23.68 14.85 -6.62
CA LYS A 40 -23.28 13.47 -6.35
C LYS A 40 -24.06 12.43 -7.17
N GLY A 41 -25.36 12.63 -7.38
CA GLY A 41 -26.22 11.72 -8.14
C GLY A 41 -25.85 11.69 -9.63
N LYS A 42 -25.57 12.85 -10.22
CA LYS A 42 -25.12 12.99 -11.61
C LYS A 42 -23.74 12.39 -11.82
N ILE A 43 -22.79 12.68 -10.93
CA ILE A 43 -21.45 12.09 -10.96
C ILE A 43 -21.56 10.56 -10.91
N ASN A 44 -22.30 10.03 -9.93
CA ASN A 44 -22.51 8.58 -9.80
C ASN A 44 -23.14 7.97 -11.06
N LYS A 45 -24.12 8.65 -11.68
CA LYS A 45 -24.75 8.18 -12.93
C LYS A 45 -23.74 8.11 -14.08
N GLN A 46 -22.87 9.10 -14.20
CA GLN A 46 -21.82 9.13 -15.24
C GLN A 46 -20.77 8.04 -14.98
N ILE A 47 -20.26 7.89 -13.76
CA ILE A 47 -19.33 6.80 -13.39
C ILE A 47 -19.94 5.42 -13.72
N LYS A 48 -21.23 5.19 -13.40
CA LYS A 48 -21.93 3.96 -13.77
C LYS A 48 -22.07 3.76 -15.28
N ALA A 49 -22.19 4.84 -16.06
CA ALA A 49 -22.18 4.75 -17.52
C ALA A 49 -20.78 4.35 -18.04
N LEU A 50 -19.72 4.94 -17.50
CA LEU A 50 -18.34 4.58 -17.86
C LEU A 50 -18.04 3.11 -17.59
N LYS A 51 -18.48 2.59 -16.44
CA LYS A 51 -18.37 1.16 -16.10
C LYS A 51 -19.07 0.25 -17.11
N ARG A 52 -20.31 0.58 -17.48
CA ARG A 52 -21.09 -0.20 -18.49
C ARG A 52 -20.42 -0.20 -19.86
N ASN A 53 -19.67 0.86 -20.17
CA ASN A 53 -18.95 1.02 -21.43
C ASN A 53 -17.50 0.47 -21.38
N ASN A 54 -17.11 -0.22 -20.30
CA ASN A 54 -15.76 -0.73 -20.06
C ASN A 54 -14.66 0.36 -20.00
N ASN A 55 -15.03 1.60 -19.69
CA ASN A 55 -14.11 2.74 -19.57
C ASN A 55 -13.80 3.09 -18.10
N PHE A 56 -14.18 2.24 -17.15
CA PHE A 56 -13.87 2.39 -15.74
C PHE A 56 -13.89 1.03 -15.03
N PRO A 57 -13.06 0.79 -14.00
CA PRO A 57 -13.02 -0.49 -13.30
C PRO A 57 -14.38 -0.93 -12.76
N GLY A 58 -14.77 -2.16 -13.08
CA GLY A 58 -16.09 -2.71 -12.74
C GLY A 58 -16.33 -2.88 -11.23
N ASN A 59 -15.26 -3.05 -10.45
CA ASN A 59 -15.28 -3.25 -9.02
C ASN A 59 -15.34 -1.95 -8.19
N LEU A 60 -15.13 -0.78 -8.79
CA LEU A 60 -15.12 0.51 -8.08
C LEU A 60 -16.48 1.21 -8.16
N GLU A 61 -16.99 1.71 -7.04
CA GLU A 61 -18.21 2.52 -6.95
C GLU A 61 -17.88 3.87 -6.35
N TYR A 62 -18.33 4.95 -6.99
CA TYR A 62 -18.18 6.30 -6.43
C TYR A 62 -19.04 6.44 -5.16
N VAL A 63 -18.42 6.93 -4.08
CA VAL A 63 -19.05 7.11 -2.76
C VAL A 63 -19.43 8.57 -2.55
N ASP A 64 -18.46 9.48 -2.64
CA ASP A 64 -18.65 10.92 -2.46
C ASP A 64 -17.41 11.69 -2.91
N SER A 65 -17.50 13.01 -3.00
CA SER A 65 -16.32 13.88 -3.14
C SER A 65 -16.51 15.22 -2.46
N TYR A 66 -15.40 15.82 -2.06
CA TYR A 66 -15.33 17.18 -1.56
C TYR A 66 -14.31 17.97 -2.38
N THR A 67 -14.72 19.12 -2.90
CA THR A 67 -13.89 20.08 -3.62
C THR A 67 -13.75 21.32 -2.75
N ASP A 68 -12.52 21.68 -2.37
CA ASP A 68 -12.31 22.89 -1.59
C ASP A 68 -12.57 24.13 -2.45
N PRO A 69 -13.52 25.00 -2.08
CA PRO A 69 -13.91 26.12 -2.94
C PRO A 69 -12.83 27.20 -3.05
N LYS A 70 -11.79 27.18 -2.21
CA LYS A 70 -10.69 28.15 -2.26
C LYS A 70 -9.53 27.64 -3.09
N THR A 71 -9.15 26.37 -2.94
CA THR A 71 -7.97 25.82 -3.62
C THR A 71 -8.31 25.04 -4.89
N GLY A 72 -9.57 24.60 -5.06
CA GLY A 72 -9.99 23.65 -6.10
C GLY A 72 -9.69 22.20 -5.73
N THR A 73 -8.73 21.94 -4.84
CA THR A 73 -8.31 20.60 -4.43
C THR A 73 -9.50 19.72 -4.05
N THR A 74 -9.59 18.57 -4.71
CA THR A 74 -10.68 17.62 -4.57
C THR A 74 -10.19 16.32 -3.98
N THR A 75 -10.94 15.81 -2.99
CA THR A 75 -10.79 14.45 -2.50
C THR A 75 -12.04 13.66 -2.87
N SER A 76 -11.87 12.60 -3.66
CA SER A 76 -12.93 11.69 -4.10
C SER A 76 -12.80 10.34 -3.42
N ALA A 77 -13.92 9.73 -3.01
CA ALA A 77 -13.96 8.43 -2.37
C ALA A 77 -14.58 7.39 -3.29
N PHE A 78 -13.91 6.24 -3.46
CA PHE A 78 -14.40 5.10 -4.23
C PHE A 78 -14.37 3.83 -3.40
N LEU A 79 -15.51 3.14 -3.31
CA LEU A 79 -15.63 1.84 -2.67
C LEU A 79 -15.23 0.74 -3.64
N ASN A 80 -14.22 -0.05 -3.28
CA ASN A 80 -13.94 -1.30 -3.96
C ASN A 80 -14.88 -2.40 -3.44
N LYS A 81 -15.76 -2.87 -4.31
CA LYS A 81 -16.79 -3.88 -4.00
C LYS A 81 -16.22 -5.26 -3.70
N GLU A 82 -15.00 -5.55 -4.13
CA GLU A 82 -14.34 -6.84 -3.87
C GLU A 82 -13.72 -6.88 -2.47
N THR A 83 -13.13 -5.76 -2.03
CA THR A 83 -12.48 -5.67 -0.71
C THR A 83 -13.40 -5.14 0.39
N GLY A 84 -14.46 -4.42 0.00
CA GLY A 84 -15.34 -3.71 0.94
C GLY A 84 -14.72 -2.43 1.51
N LYS A 85 -13.58 -1.98 0.97
CA LYS A 85 -12.82 -0.83 1.48
C LYS A 85 -12.82 0.34 0.50
N VAL A 86 -12.56 1.53 1.03
CA VAL A 86 -12.52 2.77 0.26
C VAL A 86 -11.09 3.16 -0.12
N THR A 87 -10.93 3.60 -1.36
CA THR A 87 -9.76 4.32 -1.87
C THR A 87 -10.11 5.78 -2.07
N LEU A 88 -9.31 6.67 -1.50
CA LEU A 88 -9.40 8.11 -1.67
C LEU A 88 -8.49 8.58 -2.80
N GLY A 89 -8.97 9.44 -3.69
CA GLY A 89 -8.19 10.09 -4.74
C GLY A 89 -8.10 11.60 -4.49
N MET A 90 -6.88 12.12 -4.49
CA MET A 90 -6.57 13.53 -4.32
C MET A 90 -6.12 14.15 -5.64
N THR A 91 -6.71 15.29 -5.98
CA THR A 91 -6.24 16.13 -7.09
C THR A 91 -5.18 17.11 -6.60
N GLY A 92 -4.30 17.53 -7.51
CA GLY A 92 -3.36 18.63 -7.30
C GLY A 92 -3.96 19.98 -7.68
N THR A 93 -3.11 20.89 -8.17
CA THR A 93 -3.58 22.17 -8.71
C THR A 93 -4.33 21.92 -10.01
N ASN A 94 -5.65 21.96 -9.97
CA ASN A 94 -6.44 21.90 -11.17
C ASN A 94 -6.52 23.28 -11.81
N LEU A 95 -6.61 23.30 -13.14
CA LEU A 95 -6.37 24.45 -14.00
C LEU A 95 -7.40 25.61 -13.88
N HIS A 96 -8.17 25.71 -12.79
CA HIS A 96 -9.10 26.81 -12.57
C HIS A 96 -8.39 28.17 -12.37
N LYS A 97 -7.10 28.19 -12.03
CA LYS A 97 -6.28 29.41 -12.10
C LYS A 97 -5.85 29.79 -13.52
N GLY A 98 -5.90 28.87 -14.49
CA GLY A 98 -5.68 29.16 -15.91
C GLY A 98 -6.85 29.93 -16.56
N ALA A 99 -8.06 29.81 -16.01
CA ALA A 99 -9.24 30.54 -16.49
C ALA A 99 -9.15 32.06 -16.22
N MET A 100 -8.47 32.48 -15.15
CA MET A 100 -8.18 33.89 -14.87
C MET A 100 -7.18 34.51 -15.86
N LEU A 101 -6.30 33.70 -16.47
CA LEU A 101 -5.40 34.16 -17.55
C LEU A 101 -6.10 34.23 -18.91
N LYS A 102 -7.02 33.31 -19.20
CA LYS A 102 -7.83 33.33 -20.44
C LYS A 102 -8.77 34.54 -20.53
N GLN A 103 -9.28 35.01 -19.39
CA GLN A 103 -10.12 36.21 -19.36
C GLN A 103 -9.32 37.51 -19.58
N ALA A 104 -7.99 37.48 -19.34
CA ALA A 104 -7.09 38.60 -19.58
C ALA A 104 -6.53 38.66 -21.02
N PHE A 105 -6.39 37.52 -21.72
CA PHE A 105 -5.72 37.46 -23.03
C PHE A 105 -6.38 36.42 -23.98
N GLY A 106 -7.57 36.74 -24.50
CA GLY A 106 -8.33 35.80 -25.33
C GLY A 106 -7.65 35.40 -26.63
N ILE A 107 -7.28 34.11 -26.79
CA ILE A 107 -6.98 33.46 -28.08
C ILE A 107 -7.45 31.99 -28.09
N ALA A 108 -7.94 31.54 -29.25
CA ALA A 108 -8.56 30.25 -29.57
C ALA A 108 -7.57 29.13 -29.98
N SER A 109 -8.03 27.87 -29.90
CA SER A 109 -7.27 26.60 -30.01
C SER A 109 -6.93 26.14 -31.44
N PRO A 110 -6.19 25.02 -31.66
CA PRO A 110 -6.76 23.66 -31.54
C PRO A 110 -5.83 22.56 -30.97
N GLN A 111 -6.28 21.97 -29.86
CA GLN A 111 -5.99 20.66 -29.26
C GLN A 111 -4.56 20.12 -29.04
N ASP A 112 -3.63 20.10 -30.00
CA ASP A 112 -2.35 19.38 -29.80
C ASP A 112 -1.26 20.22 -29.08
N TYR A 113 -1.42 21.54 -29.06
CA TYR A 113 -0.61 22.45 -28.25
C TYR A 113 -1.07 22.51 -26.78
N ARG A 114 -2.28 22.01 -26.45
CA ARG A 114 -2.79 22.04 -25.07
C ARG A 114 -2.09 21.00 -24.21
N ASP A 115 -1.93 19.76 -24.67
CA ASP A 115 -1.39 18.70 -23.81
C ASP A 115 0.07 18.94 -23.41
N VAL A 116 0.89 19.53 -24.29
CA VAL A 116 2.29 19.87 -24.00
C VAL A 116 2.40 21.15 -23.16
N TYR A 117 1.53 22.14 -23.36
CA TYR A 117 1.51 23.40 -22.61
C TYR A 117 0.84 23.27 -21.23
N GLU A 118 -0.16 22.40 -21.10
CA GLU A 118 -0.78 21.99 -19.83
C GLU A 118 0.21 21.18 -19.00
N THR A 119 0.93 20.21 -19.61
CA THR A 119 2.03 19.51 -18.94
C THR A 119 3.12 20.48 -18.45
N LEU A 120 3.57 21.42 -19.29
CA LEU A 120 4.59 22.43 -18.92
C LEU A 120 4.10 23.45 -17.86
N ASN A 121 2.80 23.74 -17.80
CA ASN A 121 2.23 24.61 -16.77
C ASN A 121 1.96 23.86 -15.46
N ASP A 122 1.55 22.60 -15.50
CA ASP A 122 1.48 21.71 -14.33
C ASP A 122 2.86 21.63 -13.69
N ILE A 123 3.91 21.35 -14.49
CA ILE A 123 5.30 21.40 -14.04
C ILE A 123 5.65 22.74 -13.37
N ARG A 124 5.29 23.89 -13.96
CA ARG A 124 5.64 25.21 -13.41
C ARG A 124 4.82 25.58 -12.18
N ALA A 125 3.55 25.19 -12.12
CA ALA A 125 2.67 25.41 -10.98
C ALA A 125 3.06 24.50 -9.81
N ASP A 126 3.38 23.23 -10.08
CA ASP A 126 3.83 22.25 -9.10
C ASP A 126 5.24 22.56 -8.58
N ILE A 127 6.13 23.09 -9.44
CA ILE A 127 7.41 23.66 -9.01
C ILE A 127 7.19 24.93 -8.18
N ASN A 128 6.29 25.86 -8.52
CA ASN A 128 6.09 27.08 -7.72
C ASN A 128 5.33 26.85 -6.40
N ILE A 129 4.42 25.88 -6.32
CA ILE A 129 3.61 25.56 -5.13
C ILE A 129 4.32 24.54 -4.23
N GLY A 130 5.16 23.66 -4.79
CA GLY A 130 5.97 22.68 -4.07
C GLY A 130 7.18 23.26 -3.31
N LEU A 131 7.45 24.56 -3.42
CA LEU A 131 8.59 25.22 -2.77
C LEU A 131 8.30 25.69 -1.33
N HIS A 132 7.05 25.65 -0.88
CA HIS A 132 6.68 25.94 0.50
C HIS A 132 6.30 24.64 1.24
N SER A 133 6.95 24.39 2.37
CA SER A 133 6.63 23.27 3.26
C SER A 133 5.24 23.48 3.86
N VAL A 134 4.40 22.44 3.84
CA VAL A 134 3.07 22.44 4.46
C VAL A 134 2.90 21.19 5.33
N THR A 135 2.16 21.30 6.42
CA THR A 135 1.82 20.18 7.30
C THR A 135 0.32 19.85 7.21
N ASP A 136 -0.10 18.75 7.81
CA ASP A 136 -1.49 18.33 7.89
C ASP A 136 -2.41 19.33 8.63
N LYS A 137 -1.80 20.26 9.38
CA LYS A 137 -2.49 21.33 10.13
C LYS A 137 -2.73 22.59 9.32
N ASP A 138 -2.20 22.67 8.10
CA ASP A 138 -2.41 23.85 7.28
C ASP A 138 -3.91 24.12 7.10
N PRO A 139 -4.39 25.36 7.31
CA PRO A 139 -5.79 25.72 7.17
C PRO A 139 -6.46 25.25 5.88
N HIS A 140 -5.72 25.11 4.76
CA HIS A 140 -6.30 24.63 3.51
C HIS A 140 -6.72 23.15 3.55
N TYR A 141 -6.15 22.34 4.45
CA TYR A 141 -6.54 20.94 4.61
C TYR A 141 -7.72 20.71 5.53
N LYS A 142 -8.14 21.71 6.32
CA LYS A 142 -9.14 21.52 7.39
C LYS A 142 -10.42 20.83 6.89
N ASN A 143 -10.98 21.31 5.79
CA ASN A 143 -12.23 20.76 5.27
C ASN A 143 -12.03 19.37 4.63
N THR A 144 -10.88 19.15 3.98
CA THR A 144 -10.49 17.84 3.46
C THR A 144 -10.33 16.82 4.60
N GLN A 145 -9.70 17.21 5.71
CA GLN A 145 -9.60 16.38 6.91
C GLN A 145 -10.99 16.03 7.46
N ASP A 146 -11.92 16.99 7.49
CA ASP A 146 -13.29 16.75 7.95
C ASP A 146 -14.05 15.81 7.00
N PHE A 147 -13.84 15.92 5.69
CA PHE A 147 -14.35 14.98 4.69
C PHE A 147 -13.81 13.55 4.91
N ILE A 148 -12.49 13.39 5.06
CA ILE A 148 -11.86 12.08 5.31
C ILE A 148 -12.42 11.45 6.59
N LYS A 149 -12.52 12.23 7.68
CA LYS A 149 -13.14 11.77 8.94
C LYS A 149 -14.62 11.40 8.74
N GLY A 150 -15.33 12.11 7.87
CA GLY A 150 -16.70 11.78 7.47
C GLY A 150 -16.79 10.39 6.83
N ILE A 151 -15.97 10.13 5.80
CA ILE A 151 -15.91 8.83 5.12
C ILE A 151 -15.57 7.70 6.10
N LYS A 152 -14.61 7.91 7.02
CA LYS A 152 -14.20 6.92 8.02
C LYS A 152 -15.29 6.48 8.98
N LYS A 153 -16.37 7.26 9.15
CA LYS A 153 -17.49 6.87 10.03
C LYS A 153 -18.24 5.66 9.46
N ASP A 154 -18.33 5.60 8.14
CA ASP A 154 -19.17 4.62 7.43
C ASP A 154 -18.34 3.57 6.67
N TYR A 155 -17.06 3.85 6.42
CA TYR A 155 -16.19 3.02 5.58
C TYR A 155 -14.79 2.84 6.17
N ASP A 156 -14.23 1.64 5.99
CA ASP A 156 -12.80 1.38 6.20
C ASP A 156 -12.01 1.93 5.00
N ILE A 157 -11.14 2.91 5.24
CA ILE A 157 -10.30 3.52 4.19
C ILE A 157 -8.97 2.76 4.15
N ASP A 158 -8.74 2.05 3.05
CA ASP A 158 -7.52 1.26 2.86
C ASP A 158 -6.38 2.09 2.29
N THR A 159 -6.72 2.91 1.29
CA THR A 159 -5.74 3.54 0.42
C THR A 159 -6.07 5.00 0.17
N ILE A 160 -5.05 5.85 0.06
CA ILE A 160 -5.12 7.18 -0.51
C ILE A 160 -4.12 7.29 -1.67
N THR A 161 -4.54 7.96 -2.73
CA THR A 161 -3.77 8.11 -3.96
C THR A 161 -3.87 9.52 -4.51
N GLY A 162 -2.93 9.88 -5.37
CA GLY A 162 -2.90 11.18 -6.04
C GLY A 162 -1.73 11.27 -7.03
N HIS A 163 -1.76 12.32 -7.83
CA HIS A 163 -0.74 12.66 -8.81
C HIS A 163 -0.16 14.04 -8.54
N SER A 164 1.12 14.22 -8.82
CA SER A 164 1.82 15.50 -8.65
C SER A 164 1.59 16.11 -7.26
N LEU A 165 1.06 17.34 -7.18
CA LEU A 165 0.69 17.98 -5.91
C LEU A 165 -0.34 17.17 -5.12
N GLY A 166 -1.34 16.58 -5.79
CA GLY A 166 -2.30 15.68 -5.15
C GLY A 166 -1.63 14.44 -4.58
N GLY A 167 -0.52 13.99 -5.18
CA GLY A 167 0.32 12.92 -4.64
C GLY A 167 1.08 13.34 -3.37
N ARG A 168 1.60 14.57 -3.32
CA ARG A 168 2.20 15.14 -2.10
C ARG A 168 1.17 15.23 -0.97
N ASP A 169 0.01 15.80 -1.28
CA ASP A 169 -1.05 16.03 -0.30
C ASP A 169 -1.64 14.70 0.18
N ALA A 170 -1.73 13.68 -0.69
CA ALA A 170 -2.08 12.31 -0.33
C ALA A 170 -1.09 11.69 0.67
N ILE A 171 0.21 11.97 0.54
CA ILE A 171 1.21 11.52 1.52
C ILE A 171 0.95 12.19 2.88
N ILE A 172 0.79 13.51 2.90
CA ILE A 172 0.60 14.28 4.14
C ILE A 172 -0.69 13.85 4.85
N LEU A 173 -1.81 13.87 4.13
CA LEU A 173 -3.12 13.57 4.69
C LEU A 173 -3.30 12.08 4.96
N GLY A 174 -2.75 11.21 4.13
CA GLY A 174 -2.73 9.77 4.39
C GLY A 174 -2.03 9.44 5.68
N THR A 175 -0.87 10.04 5.89
CA THR A 175 -0.07 9.83 7.09
C THR A 175 -0.77 10.37 8.33
N SER A 176 -1.27 11.61 8.31
CA SER A 176 -1.98 12.21 9.46
C SER A 176 -3.29 11.50 9.82
N ASN A 177 -3.83 10.71 8.91
CA ASN A 177 -5.04 9.93 9.10
C ASN A 177 -4.76 8.43 9.32
N ASP A 178 -3.53 7.99 9.50
CA ASP A 178 -3.22 6.56 9.65
C ASP A 178 -3.83 5.68 8.53
N ILE A 179 -3.93 6.21 7.30
CA ILE A 179 -4.41 5.44 6.15
C ILE A 179 -3.31 4.49 5.74
N LYS A 180 -3.59 3.18 5.77
CA LYS A 180 -2.56 2.13 5.71
C LYS A 180 -1.70 2.12 4.44
N HIS A 181 -2.30 2.47 3.30
CA HIS A 181 -1.63 2.43 2.01
C HIS A 181 -1.68 3.81 1.34
N ILE A 182 -0.52 4.34 0.99
CA ILE A 182 -0.38 5.57 0.21
C ILE A 182 0.31 5.19 -1.11
N VAL A 183 -0.41 5.32 -2.23
CA VAL A 183 0.10 4.97 -3.56
C VAL A 183 -0.01 6.19 -4.45
N VAL A 184 1.10 6.77 -4.86
CA VAL A 184 1.09 8.06 -5.59
C VAL A 184 1.94 8.00 -6.84
N TYR A 185 1.61 8.86 -7.80
CA TYR A 185 2.17 8.85 -9.15
C TYR A 185 2.82 10.19 -9.47
N ASN A 186 4.09 10.17 -9.88
CA ASN A 186 4.91 11.37 -10.08
C ASN A 186 4.66 12.45 -9.01
N PRO A 187 4.69 12.12 -7.69
CA PRO A 187 4.30 13.07 -6.67
C PRO A 187 5.29 14.22 -6.59
N ALA A 188 4.80 15.42 -6.29
CA ALA A 188 5.65 16.56 -5.95
C ALA A 188 6.45 16.27 -4.65
N PRO A 189 7.63 16.88 -4.48
CA PRO A 189 8.38 16.80 -3.23
C PRO A 189 7.56 17.29 -2.04
N LEU A 190 7.88 16.76 -0.86
CA LEU A 190 7.30 17.21 0.41
C LEU A 190 7.84 18.57 0.84
N ALA A 191 9.12 18.82 0.58
CA ALA A 191 9.80 20.10 0.81
C ALA A 191 11.04 20.24 -0.09
N VAL A 192 11.51 21.48 -0.33
CA VAL A 192 12.76 21.80 -1.03
C VAL A 192 13.64 22.64 -0.12
N LYS A 193 14.84 22.14 0.23
CA LYS A 193 15.70 22.69 1.31
C LYS A 193 16.33 24.04 0.99
N ASP A 194 16.64 24.34 -0.27
CA ASP A 194 17.27 25.63 -0.64
C ASP A 194 16.28 26.81 -0.63
N VAL A 195 14.97 26.54 -0.58
CA VAL A 195 13.91 27.57 -0.45
C VAL A 195 13.22 27.48 0.92
N SER A 196 13.40 26.38 1.66
CA SER A 196 12.99 26.29 3.06
C SER A 196 13.96 27.08 3.95
N ILE A 197 13.70 28.38 4.09
CA ILE A 197 14.17 29.11 5.26
C ILE A 197 13.60 28.37 6.48
N LEU A 198 14.49 27.78 7.28
CA LEU A 198 14.27 27.08 8.55
C LEU A 198 12.98 27.52 9.30
N TYR A 199 11.97 26.65 9.36
CA TYR A 199 10.84 26.76 10.29
C TYR A 199 10.40 25.37 10.81
N ASP A 200 9.78 25.33 12.00
CA ASP A 200 9.35 24.14 12.79
C ASP A 200 8.55 23.08 12.00
N ASP A 201 7.89 23.48 10.91
CA ASP A 201 7.00 22.64 10.10
C ASP A 201 7.71 21.46 9.42
N GLY A 202 8.99 21.61 9.04
CA GLY A 202 9.77 20.52 8.43
C GLY A 202 10.09 19.39 9.43
N GLU A 203 10.38 19.74 10.68
CA GLU A 203 10.62 18.75 11.75
C GLU A 203 9.32 18.06 12.18
N GLU A 204 8.19 18.76 12.16
CA GLU A 204 6.88 18.16 12.41
C GLU A 204 6.51 17.14 11.32
N LEU A 205 6.65 17.51 10.05
CA LEU A 205 6.37 16.63 8.92
C LEU A 205 7.27 15.37 8.94
N LYS A 206 8.56 15.55 9.22
CA LYS A 206 9.52 14.46 9.36
C LYS A 206 9.14 13.52 10.51
N LYS A 207 8.79 14.03 11.69
CA LYS A 207 8.35 13.22 12.83
C LYS A 207 7.06 12.46 12.53
N MET A 208 6.13 13.07 11.79
CA MET A 208 4.90 12.42 11.36
C MET A 208 5.22 11.22 10.45
N ILE A 209 6.08 11.42 9.45
CA ILE A 209 6.50 10.36 8.52
C ILE A 209 7.31 9.27 9.24
N GLU A 210 8.19 9.62 10.17
CA GLU A 210 8.97 8.65 10.96
C GLU A 210 8.11 7.77 11.86
N LYS A 211 6.96 8.27 12.33
CA LYS A 211 6.01 7.52 13.17
C LYS A 211 5.01 6.68 12.38
N TYR A 212 4.86 6.97 11.09
CA TYR A 212 3.92 6.27 10.22
C TYR A 212 4.33 4.80 10.05
N ASP A 213 3.41 3.89 10.33
CA ASP A 213 3.62 2.43 10.26
C ASP A 213 2.96 1.77 9.03
N GLY A 214 2.30 2.56 8.19
CA GLY A 214 1.75 2.13 6.91
C GLY A 214 2.79 2.10 5.79
N HIS A 215 2.33 1.92 4.55
CA HIS A 215 3.19 1.79 3.38
C HIS A 215 2.98 2.95 2.41
N ILE A 216 4.09 3.60 2.01
CA ILE A 216 4.10 4.67 1.01
C ILE A 216 4.86 4.17 -0.22
N VAL A 217 4.21 4.17 -1.38
CA VAL A 217 4.78 3.83 -2.68
C VAL A 217 4.62 5.00 -3.64
N ARG A 218 5.73 5.37 -4.28
CA ARG A 218 5.78 6.40 -5.30
C ARG A 218 6.18 5.79 -6.63
N PHE A 219 5.25 5.74 -7.57
CA PHE A 219 5.55 5.38 -8.96
C PHE A 219 6.01 6.62 -9.71
N VAL A 220 7.23 6.57 -10.25
CA VAL A 220 7.84 7.71 -10.96
C VAL A 220 8.20 7.27 -12.38
N SER A 221 7.76 8.03 -13.36
CA SER A 221 8.12 7.81 -14.77
C SER A 221 9.58 8.20 -15.01
N ASN A 222 10.30 7.43 -15.83
CA ASN A 222 11.74 7.62 -16.01
C ASN A 222 12.14 8.89 -16.79
N GLN A 223 11.19 9.58 -17.43
CA GLN A 223 11.41 10.90 -18.04
C GLN A 223 10.60 11.99 -17.31
N ASP A 224 10.11 11.72 -16.10
CA ASP A 224 9.41 12.72 -15.31
C ASP A 224 10.38 13.83 -14.90
N ILE A 225 10.07 15.06 -15.34
CA ILE A 225 10.97 16.19 -15.17
C ILE A 225 10.89 16.80 -13.78
N LEU A 226 9.88 16.47 -12.97
CA LEU A 226 9.89 16.81 -11.55
C LEU A 226 10.96 16.02 -10.79
N ASP A 227 11.37 14.84 -11.25
CA ASP A 227 12.48 14.10 -10.65
C ASP A 227 13.85 14.59 -11.17
N ALA A 228 13.89 15.05 -12.43
CA ALA A 228 15.10 15.55 -13.08
C ALA A 228 15.41 17.03 -12.78
N GLY A 229 14.40 17.87 -12.57
CA GLY A 229 14.51 19.33 -12.40
C GLY A 229 14.87 19.79 -10.98
N VAL A 230 14.71 18.94 -9.97
CA VAL A 230 15.21 19.15 -8.60
C VAL A 230 16.46 18.31 -8.29
N ARG A 231 17.11 17.68 -9.28
CA ARG A 231 18.35 16.91 -9.05
C ARG A 231 19.47 17.73 -8.39
N ASP A 232 19.50 19.03 -8.67
CA ASP A 232 20.50 19.97 -8.14
C ASP A 232 20.05 20.69 -6.86
N LEU A 233 18.80 20.46 -6.40
CA LEU A 233 18.22 21.03 -5.17
C LEU A 233 18.09 19.90 -4.14
N MET A 234 18.41 20.14 -2.87
CA MET A 234 18.09 19.13 -1.85
C MET A 234 16.58 19.12 -1.60
N TYR A 235 15.86 18.03 -1.91
CA TYR A 235 14.40 17.92 -1.70
C TYR A 235 14.02 16.70 -0.84
N GLU A 236 12.92 16.82 -0.09
CA GLU A 236 12.43 15.79 0.82
C GLU A 236 11.29 14.99 0.19
N THR A 237 11.33 13.67 0.36
CA THR A 237 10.29 12.73 -0.09
C THR A 237 10.12 11.62 0.95
N ALA A 238 9.02 10.87 0.87
CA ALA A 238 8.77 9.73 1.75
C ALA A 238 8.45 8.46 0.96
N GLY A 239 8.71 7.31 1.56
CA GLY A 239 8.33 6.01 1.00
C GLY A 239 9.23 5.46 -0.10
N GLU A 240 8.84 4.29 -0.57
CA GLU A 240 9.52 3.53 -1.61
C GLU A 240 9.32 4.18 -2.98
N LYS A 241 10.42 4.53 -3.67
CA LYS A 241 10.40 5.02 -5.04
C LYS A 241 10.54 3.88 -6.04
N ILE A 242 9.63 3.83 -6.99
CA ILE A 242 9.57 2.78 -8.02
C ILE A 242 9.59 3.46 -9.38
N VAL A 243 10.75 3.38 -10.05
CA VAL A 243 10.94 4.00 -11.35
C VAL A 243 10.39 3.10 -12.46
N ILE A 244 9.39 3.58 -13.17
CA ILE A 244 8.81 2.93 -14.34
C ILE A 244 9.54 3.42 -15.58
N LYS A 245 10.27 2.50 -16.24
CA LYS A 245 10.82 2.73 -17.58
C LYS A 245 9.70 2.58 -18.63
N ASN A 246 8.93 3.64 -18.84
CA ASN A 246 7.87 3.72 -19.85
C ASN A 246 8.14 4.75 -20.95
N GLY A 247 9.15 5.61 -20.81
CA GLY A 247 9.43 6.68 -21.77
C GLY A 247 8.44 7.83 -21.69
N GLU A 248 7.66 7.91 -20.61
CA GLU A 248 6.62 8.91 -20.41
C GLU A 248 7.12 10.01 -19.47
N GLY A 249 6.53 11.19 -19.60
CA GLY A 249 6.81 12.37 -18.77
C GLY A 249 5.98 12.43 -17.49
N HIS A 250 5.52 13.64 -17.15
CA HIS A 250 4.86 13.92 -15.88
C HIS A 250 3.40 13.43 -15.79
N SER A 251 2.69 13.33 -16.93
CA SER A 251 1.25 13.03 -16.99
C SER A 251 0.86 11.66 -16.41
N MET A 252 -0.34 11.59 -15.82
CA MET A 252 -0.98 10.34 -15.40
C MET A 252 -1.22 9.34 -16.53
N ASP A 253 -1.36 9.81 -17.77
CA ASP A 253 -1.70 8.95 -18.90
C ASP A 253 -0.62 7.90 -19.17
N GLY A 254 0.65 8.23 -18.90
CA GLY A 254 1.77 7.29 -19.01
C GLY A 254 1.70 6.10 -18.05
N PHE A 255 0.95 6.24 -16.95
CA PHE A 255 0.70 5.15 -16.00
C PHE A 255 -0.47 4.27 -16.41
N LEU A 256 -1.39 4.75 -17.23
CA LEU A 256 -2.59 4.01 -17.68
C LEU A 256 -2.33 3.09 -18.88
N ILE A 257 -1.12 3.14 -19.46
CA ILE A 257 -0.70 2.24 -20.54
C ILE A 257 -0.65 0.80 -20.04
N LYS A 258 -1.18 -0.15 -20.82
CA LYS A 258 -1.29 -1.58 -20.47
C LYS A 258 0.01 -2.19 -19.90
N GLY A 259 1.15 -1.90 -20.52
CA GLY A 259 2.46 -2.40 -20.05
C GLY A 259 2.88 -1.82 -18.70
N THR A 260 2.60 -0.54 -18.46
CA THR A 260 2.86 0.14 -17.19
C THR A 260 1.92 -0.35 -16.09
N GLN A 261 0.64 -0.49 -16.39
CA GLN A 261 -0.38 -1.04 -15.49
C GLN A 261 0.00 -2.45 -14.99
N ALA A 262 0.54 -3.30 -15.86
CA ALA A 262 1.03 -4.62 -15.45
C ALA A 262 2.20 -4.54 -14.45
N LYS A 263 3.12 -3.58 -14.61
CA LYS A 263 4.24 -3.34 -13.68
C LYS A 263 3.74 -2.81 -12.34
N ILE A 264 2.84 -1.83 -12.35
CA ILE A 264 2.21 -1.27 -11.14
C ILE A 264 1.50 -2.40 -10.37
N LEU A 265 0.66 -3.18 -11.05
CA LEU A 265 -0.05 -4.31 -10.45
C LEU A 265 0.91 -5.34 -9.87
N ALA A 266 1.98 -5.69 -10.56
CA ALA A 266 2.96 -6.66 -10.05
C ALA A 266 3.60 -6.17 -8.74
N GLU A 267 3.88 -4.88 -8.65
CA GLU A 267 4.52 -4.27 -7.50
C GLU A 267 3.57 -4.12 -6.31
N LEU A 268 2.36 -3.59 -6.53
CA LEU A 268 1.32 -3.53 -5.50
C LEU A 268 0.93 -4.95 -5.03
N LYS A 269 0.95 -5.94 -5.91
CA LYS A 269 0.74 -7.35 -5.57
C LYS A 269 1.91 -7.99 -4.82
N ARG A 270 3.12 -7.42 -4.76
CA ARG A 270 4.16 -7.96 -3.86
C ARG A 270 3.73 -7.84 -2.40
N VAL A 271 3.04 -6.75 -2.05
CA VAL A 271 2.52 -6.51 -0.69
C VAL A 271 1.19 -7.25 -0.46
N LYS A 272 0.26 -7.21 -1.44
CA LYS A 272 -1.03 -7.92 -1.36
C LYS A 272 -0.91 -9.44 -1.47
N GLY A 273 0.03 -9.93 -2.27
CA GLY A 273 0.33 -11.34 -2.46
C GLY A 273 0.80 -12.03 -1.18
N TYR A 274 1.35 -11.28 -0.22
CA TYR A 274 1.63 -11.76 1.12
C TYR A 274 0.32 -12.11 1.86
N GLN A 275 -0.64 -11.18 1.91
CA GLN A 275 -1.93 -11.37 2.60
C GLN A 275 -2.81 -12.42 1.90
N ASP A 276 -2.84 -12.43 0.57
CA ASP A 276 -3.62 -13.41 -0.20
C ASP A 276 -3.02 -14.82 -0.12
N ALA A 277 -1.67 -14.94 -0.13
CA ALA A 277 -1.01 -16.22 0.08
C ALA A 277 -1.34 -16.78 1.46
N ASN A 278 -1.25 -15.98 2.53
CA ASN A 278 -1.53 -16.53 3.85
C ASN A 278 -3.03 -16.73 4.13
N ASN A 279 -3.94 -16.00 3.48
CA ASN A 279 -5.37 -16.34 3.50
C ASN A 279 -5.67 -17.68 2.78
N LYS A 280 -4.95 -17.99 1.68
CA LYS A 280 -5.06 -19.29 0.99
C LYS A 280 -4.50 -20.43 1.84
N SER A 281 -3.31 -20.24 2.42
CA SER A 281 -2.69 -21.25 3.29
C SER A 281 -3.54 -21.48 4.54
N PHE A 282 -4.07 -20.41 5.15
CA PHE A 282 -5.03 -20.48 6.26
C PHE A 282 -6.27 -21.32 5.93
N LYS A 283 -6.91 -21.06 4.79
CA LYS A 283 -8.06 -21.85 4.33
C LYS A 283 -7.71 -23.33 4.13
N SER A 284 -6.53 -23.61 3.57
CA SER A 284 -6.04 -24.98 3.34
C SER A 284 -5.80 -25.73 4.64
N VAL A 285 -5.02 -25.14 5.56
CA VAL A 285 -4.71 -25.72 6.86
C VAL A 285 -5.98 -25.95 7.67
N ARG A 286 -6.88 -24.95 7.73
CA ARG A 286 -8.18 -25.11 8.41
C ARG A 286 -9.01 -26.27 7.86
N LYS A 287 -9.03 -26.46 6.54
CA LYS A 287 -9.74 -27.58 5.90
C LYS A 287 -9.08 -28.93 6.25
N GLN A 288 -7.76 -28.99 6.30
CA GLN A 288 -7.03 -30.20 6.68
C GLN A 288 -7.21 -30.54 8.16
N THR A 289 -7.13 -29.56 9.06
CA THR A 289 -7.37 -29.72 10.49
C THR A 289 -8.79 -30.23 10.75
N ARG A 290 -9.81 -29.67 10.09
CA ARG A 290 -11.19 -30.16 10.19
C ARG A 290 -11.32 -31.62 9.79
N ARG A 291 -10.75 -32.01 8.64
CA ARG A 291 -10.76 -33.41 8.19
C ARG A 291 -10.09 -34.36 9.18
N ARG A 292 -9.03 -33.92 9.88
CA ARG A 292 -8.39 -34.72 10.93
C ARG A 292 -9.26 -34.81 12.19
N LEU A 293 -9.92 -33.72 12.58
CA LEU A 293 -10.89 -33.75 13.69
C LEU A 293 -12.07 -34.67 13.39
N ASP A 294 -12.59 -34.67 12.16
CA ASP A 294 -13.66 -35.58 11.74
C ASP A 294 -13.24 -37.06 11.90
N LYS A 295 -11.96 -37.39 11.70
CA LYS A 295 -11.43 -38.74 11.97
C LYS A 295 -11.40 -39.06 13.46
N VAL A 296 -11.08 -38.09 14.32
CA VAL A 296 -11.13 -38.27 15.78
C VAL A 296 -12.57 -38.53 16.24
N GLU A 297 -13.54 -37.79 15.70
CA GLU A 297 -14.97 -38.04 16.00
C GLU A 297 -15.46 -39.38 15.44
N THR A 298 -14.97 -39.80 14.27
CA THR A 298 -15.26 -41.14 13.73
C THR A 298 -14.72 -42.23 14.65
N LEU A 299 -13.49 -42.07 15.17
CA LEU A 299 -12.91 -43.00 16.13
C LEU A 299 -13.74 -43.07 17.42
N ARG A 300 -14.16 -41.92 17.93
CA ARG A 300 -15.06 -41.83 19.10
C ARG A 300 -16.36 -42.59 18.87
N ALA A 301 -17.02 -42.38 17.73
CA ALA A 301 -18.27 -43.05 17.40
C ALA A 301 -18.10 -44.57 17.33
N ASN A 302 -17.02 -45.04 16.69
CA ASN A 302 -16.68 -46.47 16.61
C ASN A 302 -16.48 -47.08 18.01
N TRP A 303 -15.77 -46.40 18.91
CA TRP A 303 -15.55 -46.90 20.28
C TRP A 303 -16.82 -46.96 21.10
N ILE A 304 -17.70 -45.96 21.00
CA ILE A 304 -19.01 -45.99 21.65
C ILE A 304 -19.82 -47.20 21.16
N GLN A 305 -19.80 -47.46 19.86
CA GLN A 305 -20.49 -48.60 19.26
C GLN A 305 -19.91 -49.94 19.72
N THR A 306 -18.59 -50.10 19.73
CA THR A 306 -17.94 -51.36 20.14
C THR A 306 -18.07 -51.64 21.63
N ASN A 307 -18.10 -50.60 22.47
CA ASN A 307 -18.19 -50.74 23.92
C ASN A 307 -19.64 -50.92 24.43
N GLY A 308 -20.65 -50.77 23.57
CA GLY A 308 -22.04 -50.78 23.99
C GLY A 308 -22.48 -49.50 24.73
N GLY A 309 -21.81 -48.37 24.48
CA GLY A 309 -22.23 -47.05 24.96
C GLY A 309 -21.10 -46.21 25.56
N ALA A 310 -20.53 -46.64 26.69
CA ALA A 310 -19.58 -45.83 27.45
C ALA A 310 -18.13 -46.00 26.97
N LEU A 311 -17.37 -44.89 26.95
CA LEU A 311 -15.93 -44.90 26.72
C LEU A 311 -15.19 -45.24 28.02
N SER A 312 -14.06 -45.93 27.93
CA SER A 312 -13.14 -46.08 29.05
C SER A 312 -12.41 -44.77 29.34
N SER A 313 -11.90 -44.61 30.57
CA SER A 313 -11.11 -43.42 30.94
C SER A 313 -9.89 -43.23 30.02
N SER A 314 -9.21 -44.33 29.64
CA SER A 314 -8.08 -44.30 28.71
C SER A 314 -8.49 -43.84 27.31
N GLN A 315 -9.64 -44.32 26.80
CA GLN A 315 -10.18 -43.88 25.50
C GLN A 315 -10.54 -42.40 25.52
N GLN A 316 -11.16 -41.92 26.60
CA GLN A 316 -11.52 -40.50 26.73
C GLN A 316 -10.26 -39.60 26.75
N GLN A 317 -9.27 -39.93 27.59
CA GLN A 317 -7.99 -39.21 27.65
C GLN A 317 -7.24 -39.22 26.31
N LEU A 318 -7.33 -40.33 25.57
CA LEU A 318 -6.71 -40.45 24.26
C LEU A 318 -7.41 -39.56 23.21
N LEU A 319 -8.74 -39.52 23.18
CA LEU A 319 -9.49 -38.63 22.28
C LEU A 319 -9.21 -37.15 22.56
N GLU A 320 -9.15 -36.76 23.83
CA GLU A 320 -8.78 -35.40 24.25
C GLU A 320 -7.37 -35.05 23.76
N SER A 321 -6.42 -35.96 23.95
CA SER A 321 -5.02 -35.76 23.51
C SER A 321 -4.88 -35.71 21.99
N LEU A 322 -5.61 -36.55 21.24
CA LEU A 322 -5.63 -36.54 19.77
C LEU A 322 -6.28 -35.27 19.20
N THR A 323 -7.33 -34.77 19.85
CA THR A 323 -7.97 -33.50 19.51
C THR A 323 -7.00 -32.34 19.72
N ALA A 324 -6.36 -32.29 20.89
CA ALA A 324 -5.35 -31.28 21.21
C ALA A 324 -4.17 -31.33 20.22
N LEU A 325 -3.67 -32.53 19.88
CA LEU A 325 -2.61 -32.72 18.90
C LEU A 325 -3.02 -32.19 17.52
N THR A 326 -4.24 -32.52 17.06
CA THR A 326 -4.75 -32.12 15.75
C THR A 326 -4.84 -30.60 15.62
N ILE A 327 -5.35 -29.93 16.67
CA ILE A 327 -5.43 -28.47 16.71
C ILE A 327 -4.04 -27.85 16.78
N ALA A 328 -3.17 -28.34 17.66
CA ALA A 328 -1.81 -27.83 17.84
C ALA A 328 -0.98 -27.95 16.55
N GLN A 329 -1.05 -29.08 15.85
CA GLN A 329 -0.40 -29.28 14.56
C GLN A 329 -0.92 -28.33 13.49
N GLY A 330 -2.25 -28.10 13.44
CA GLY A 330 -2.84 -27.13 12.52
C GLY A 330 -2.34 -25.71 12.78
N LEU A 331 -2.34 -25.27 14.03
CA LEU A 331 -1.83 -23.95 14.40
C LEU A 331 -0.33 -23.80 14.13
N SER A 332 0.48 -24.83 14.43
CA SER A 332 1.91 -24.82 14.15
C SER A 332 2.20 -24.70 12.65
N GLN A 333 1.45 -25.43 11.81
CA GLN A 333 1.58 -25.32 10.36
C GLN A 333 1.27 -23.90 9.86
N LEU A 334 0.26 -23.22 10.42
CA LEU A 334 0.00 -21.81 10.11
C LEU A 334 1.19 -20.93 10.51
N VAL A 335 1.69 -21.09 11.73
CA VAL A 335 2.84 -20.33 12.24
C VAL A 335 4.06 -20.54 11.33
N ASP A 336 4.32 -21.74 10.87
CA ASP A 336 5.45 -22.04 9.99
C ASP A 336 5.29 -21.45 8.59
N GLU A 337 4.08 -21.50 8.02
CA GLU A 337 3.74 -20.87 6.74
C GLU A 337 3.94 -19.35 6.81
N GLU A 338 3.38 -18.67 7.82
CA GLU A 338 3.62 -17.24 8.08
C GLU A 338 5.11 -16.95 8.26
N SER A 339 5.79 -17.77 9.04
CA SER A 339 7.20 -17.58 9.35
C SER A 339 8.08 -17.67 8.12
N GLN A 340 7.80 -18.60 7.21
CA GLN A 340 8.47 -18.70 5.91
C GLN A 340 8.27 -17.45 5.06
N HIS A 341 7.06 -16.90 5.05
CA HIS A 341 6.76 -15.68 4.31
C HIS A 341 7.47 -14.45 4.91
N LEU A 342 7.41 -14.28 6.24
CA LEU A 342 8.14 -13.22 6.94
C LEU A 342 9.64 -13.33 6.72
N LYS A 343 10.22 -14.54 6.75
CA LYS A 343 11.65 -14.77 6.45
C LYS A 343 12.02 -14.25 5.06
N LYS A 344 11.23 -14.59 4.03
CA LYS A 344 11.45 -14.09 2.65
C LYS A 344 11.34 -12.57 2.57
N MET A 345 10.36 -11.97 3.25
CA MET A 345 10.19 -10.52 3.30
C MET A 345 11.41 -9.84 3.94
N TYR A 346 11.83 -10.34 5.11
CA TYR A 346 13.01 -9.85 5.81
C TYR A 346 14.30 -10.00 4.99
N GLN A 347 14.48 -11.11 4.27
CA GLN A 347 15.60 -11.30 3.34
C GLN A 347 15.56 -10.28 2.20
N SER A 348 14.39 -10.05 1.59
CA SER A 348 14.24 -9.03 0.55
C SER A 348 14.50 -7.62 1.07
N MET A 349 14.13 -7.35 2.33
CA MET A 349 14.36 -6.07 2.98
C MET A 349 15.85 -5.86 3.27
N ALA A 350 16.54 -6.88 3.80
CA ALA A 350 17.99 -6.86 4.01
C ALA A 350 18.74 -6.59 2.70
N HIS A 351 18.36 -7.26 1.61
CA HIS A 351 18.91 -6.99 0.29
C HIS A 351 18.70 -5.52 -0.16
N LYS A 352 17.51 -4.95 0.08
CA LYS A 352 17.23 -3.54 -0.27
C LYS A 352 18.08 -2.56 0.55
N PHE A 353 18.32 -2.84 1.83
CA PHE A 353 19.20 -2.02 2.66
C PHE A 353 20.65 -2.03 2.15
N GLY A 354 21.18 -3.20 1.80
CA GLY A 354 22.51 -3.30 1.18
C GLY A 354 22.59 -2.58 -0.18
N GLU A 355 21.57 -2.70 -1.02
CA GLU A 355 21.49 -1.96 -2.29
C GLU A 355 21.42 -0.44 -2.09
N ASN A 356 20.71 0.03 -1.05
CA ASN A 356 20.65 1.46 -0.74
C ASN A 356 22.01 2.01 -0.30
N TRP A 357 22.75 1.26 0.52
CA TRP A 357 24.10 1.65 0.91
C TRP A 357 25.05 1.69 -0.30
N LYS A 358 25.01 0.66 -1.14
CA LYS A 358 25.78 0.60 -2.39
C LYS A 358 25.48 1.79 -3.31
N LYS A 359 24.21 2.16 -3.50
CA LYS A 359 23.82 3.33 -4.31
C LYS A 359 24.29 4.64 -3.70
N ALA A 360 24.30 4.77 -2.37
CA ALA A 360 24.84 5.95 -1.72
C ALA A 360 26.34 6.10 -2.00
N GLN A 361 27.09 4.99 -1.97
CA GLN A 361 28.51 4.98 -2.35
C GLN A 361 28.72 5.32 -3.83
N GLU A 362 27.92 4.75 -4.74
CA GLU A 362 27.97 5.04 -6.17
C GLU A 362 27.70 6.53 -6.46
N ALA A 363 26.65 7.11 -5.85
CA ALA A 363 26.34 8.53 -5.99
C ALA A 363 27.45 9.44 -5.45
N GLY A 364 28.04 9.08 -4.31
CA GLY A 364 29.19 9.81 -3.75
C GLY A 364 30.41 9.79 -4.68
N ASN A 365 30.68 8.65 -5.32
CA ASN A 365 31.79 8.50 -6.26
C ASN A 365 31.56 9.27 -7.58
N GLU A 366 30.32 9.33 -8.09
CA GLU A 366 29.99 10.07 -9.31
C GLU A 366 30.16 11.58 -9.17
N ILE A 367 29.84 12.14 -8.00
CA ILE A 367 29.95 13.58 -7.73
C ILE A 367 31.41 14.00 -7.50
N ALA A 368 32.29 13.04 -7.18
CA ALA A 368 33.63 13.29 -6.72
C ALA A 368 34.69 12.59 -7.59
N GLU A 369 34.83 13.01 -8.86
CA GLU A 369 35.91 12.53 -9.75
C GLU A 369 37.34 12.77 -9.20
N LYS A 370 37.51 13.51 -8.08
CA LYS A 370 38.79 13.89 -7.47
C LYS A 370 38.97 13.49 -6.00
N LEU A 371 37.99 12.84 -5.37
CA LEU A 371 38.09 12.44 -3.96
C LEU A 371 38.53 10.98 -3.83
N THR A 372 39.26 10.70 -2.76
CA THR A 372 39.56 9.34 -2.31
C THR A 372 38.31 8.68 -1.72
N PHE A 373 38.30 7.34 -1.68
CA PHE A 373 37.22 6.58 -1.06
C PHE A 373 36.90 7.03 0.38
N ALA A 374 37.92 7.41 1.16
CA ALA A 374 37.73 7.89 2.54
C ALA A 374 37.00 9.24 2.58
N GLU A 375 37.37 10.18 1.72
CA GLU A 375 36.73 11.50 1.63
C GLU A 375 35.27 11.38 1.16
N VAL A 376 34.97 10.48 0.23
CA VAL A 376 33.58 10.19 -0.18
C VAL A 376 32.75 9.67 1.00
N ILE A 377 33.30 8.78 1.83
CA ILE A 377 32.61 8.25 3.01
C ILE A 377 32.36 9.34 4.07
N ASP A 378 33.30 10.27 4.26
CA ASP A 378 33.14 11.38 5.20
C ASP A 378 32.09 12.39 4.72
N GLU A 379 32.06 12.72 3.43
CA GLU A 379 31.02 13.57 2.84
C GLU A 379 29.62 12.93 2.90
N LEU A 380 29.52 11.63 2.58
CA LEU A 380 28.26 10.89 2.74
C LEU A 380 27.79 10.91 4.20
N ARG A 381 28.70 10.74 5.16
CA ARG A 381 28.41 10.84 6.59
C ARG A 381 27.96 12.24 6.97
N ALA A 382 28.58 13.30 6.45
CA ALA A 382 28.18 14.69 6.68
C ALA A 382 26.76 14.97 6.15
N GLY A 383 26.40 14.38 5.00
CA GLY A 383 25.05 14.36 4.43
C GLY A 383 24.04 13.47 5.18
N GLY A 384 24.47 12.77 6.24
CA GLY A 384 23.63 11.89 7.05
C GLY A 384 23.36 10.51 6.45
N ALA A 385 24.16 10.09 5.46
CA ALA A 385 24.14 8.78 4.79
C ALA A 385 25.39 7.97 5.20
N TYR A 386 25.24 7.06 6.16
CA TYR A 386 26.33 6.20 6.63
C TYR A 386 25.86 4.77 6.83
N GLU A 387 26.79 3.82 6.67
CA GLU A 387 26.54 2.37 6.61
C GLU A 387 25.66 1.87 7.76
N SER A 388 25.96 2.26 9.01
CA SER A 388 25.18 1.76 10.15
C SER A 388 23.70 2.16 10.08
N LYS A 389 23.38 3.35 9.56
CA LYS A 389 22.00 3.82 9.40
C LYS A 389 21.30 3.18 8.20
N LEU A 390 22.02 2.96 7.10
CA LEU A 390 21.43 2.52 5.83
C LEU A 390 21.42 0.99 5.66
N GLU A 391 22.35 0.27 6.30
CA GLU A 391 22.52 -1.17 6.16
C GLU A 391 22.66 -1.88 7.51
N THR A 392 23.71 -1.60 8.31
CA THR A 392 24.08 -2.47 9.45
C THR A 392 23.01 -2.53 10.54
N ASP A 393 22.46 -1.39 10.99
CA ASP A 393 21.43 -1.36 12.04
C ASP A 393 20.09 -1.95 11.56
N PRO A 394 19.61 -1.62 10.34
CA PRO A 394 18.49 -2.33 9.75
C PRO A 394 18.70 -3.84 9.67
N GLN A 395 19.87 -4.30 9.21
CA GLN A 395 20.23 -5.73 9.13
C GLN A 395 20.15 -6.39 10.51
N ARG A 396 20.77 -5.77 11.52
CA ARG A 396 20.74 -6.26 12.91
C ARG A 396 19.32 -6.32 13.48
N LYS A 397 18.46 -5.34 13.15
CA LYS A 397 17.04 -5.38 13.54
C LYS A 397 16.32 -6.55 12.86
N ILE A 398 16.58 -6.78 11.58
CA ILE A 398 16.03 -7.91 10.81
C ILE A 398 16.47 -9.24 11.43
N ASP A 399 17.76 -9.43 11.70
CA ASP A 399 18.30 -10.66 12.29
C ASP A 399 17.66 -10.97 13.66
N ASN A 400 17.47 -9.93 14.48
CA ASN A 400 16.76 -10.07 15.76
C ASN A 400 15.30 -10.49 15.58
N LYS A 401 14.59 -9.99 14.55
CA LYS A 401 13.22 -10.40 14.24
C LYS A 401 13.18 -11.84 13.71
N LEU A 402 14.13 -12.24 12.86
CA LEU A 402 14.28 -13.61 12.36
C LEU A 402 14.54 -14.60 13.50
N LYS A 403 15.39 -14.23 14.47
CA LYS A 403 15.64 -15.03 15.67
C LYS A 403 14.36 -15.26 16.48
N LYS A 404 13.63 -14.18 16.81
CA LYS A 404 12.34 -14.28 17.53
C LYS A 404 11.34 -15.17 16.81
N LEU A 405 11.30 -15.09 15.48
CA LEU A 405 10.41 -15.91 14.65
C LEU A 405 10.77 -17.40 14.75
N ASN A 406 12.06 -17.74 14.71
CA ASN A 406 12.53 -19.11 14.93
C ASN A 406 12.20 -19.62 16.34
N ASP A 407 12.32 -18.77 17.36
CA ASP A 407 11.98 -19.13 18.74
C ASP A 407 10.47 -19.47 18.87
N VAL A 408 9.60 -18.77 18.15
CA VAL A 408 8.15 -19.07 18.11
C VAL A 408 7.88 -20.43 17.47
N SER A 409 8.44 -20.72 16.29
CA SER A 409 8.29 -22.06 15.67
C SER A 409 8.78 -23.16 16.59
N LYS A 410 9.95 -22.98 17.23
CA LYS A 410 10.50 -23.96 18.18
C LYS A 410 9.56 -24.21 19.37
N ASN A 411 8.96 -23.17 19.94
CA ASN A 411 8.02 -23.32 21.04
C ASN A 411 6.77 -24.12 20.63
N CYS A 412 6.29 -23.96 19.39
CA CYS A 412 5.19 -24.76 18.85
C CYS A 412 5.57 -26.24 18.73
N ASP A 413 6.77 -26.52 18.19
CA ASP A 413 7.31 -27.89 18.08
C ASP A 413 7.45 -28.57 19.45
N ASP A 414 7.99 -27.86 20.43
CA ASP A 414 8.16 -28.34 21.81
C ASP A 414 6.80 -28.67 22.46
N TYR A 415 5.77 -27.87 22.20
CA TYR A 415 4.42 -28.12 22.70
C TYR A 415 3.79 -29.36 22.05
N ILE A 416 3.92 -29.50 20.72
CA ILE A 416 3.45 -30.69 19.99
C ILE A 416 4.17 -31.95 20.49
N ALA A 417 5.47 -31.87 20.74
CA ALA A 417 6.26 -32.99 21.26
C ALA A 417 5.74 -33.46 22.62
N LYS A 418 5.38 -32.54 23.52
CA LYS A 418 4.76 -32.88 24.82
C LYS A 418 3.43 -33.60 24.66
N ILE A 419 2.56 -33.16 23.76
CA ILE A 419 1.28 -33.84 23.49
C ILE A 419 1.53 -35.26 22.96
N LYS A 420 2.48 -35.43 22.03
CA LYS A 420 2.85 -36.75 21.50
C LYS A 420 3.36 -37.68 22.60
N GLN A 421 4.15 -37.17 23.54
CA GLN A 421 4.62 -37.94 24.71
C GLN A 421 3.45 -38.38 25.60
N SER A 422 2.46 -37.50 25.84
CA SER A 422 1.25 -37.86 26.59
C SER A 422 0.45 -38.96 25.90
N ILE A 423 0.28 -38.90 24.58
CA ILE A 423 -0.36 -39.95 23.79
C ILE A 423 0.40 -41.27 23.92
N HIS A 424 1.73 -41.25 23.77
CA HIS A 424 2.57 -42.43 23.91
C HIS A 424 2.38 -43.10 25.29
N ALA A 425 2.39 -42.30 26.36
CA ALA A 425 2.19 -42.81 27.72
C ALA A 425 0.81 -43.45 27.94
N ILE A 426 -0.25 -42.96 27.27
CA ILE A 426 -1.58 -43.57 27.30
C ILE A 426 -1.57 -44.92 26.56
N VAL A 427 -0.98 -44.94 25.36
CA VAL A 427 -0.93 -46.13 24.50
C VAL A 427 -0.03 -47.24 25.08
N GLU A 428 1.06 -46.90 25.77
CA GLU A 428 1.91 -47.89 26.44
C GLU A 428 1.18 -48.62 27.57
N LYS A 429 0.27 -47.92 28.27
CA LYS A 429 -0.56 -48.50 29.34
C LYS A 429 -1.71 -49.34 28.80
N ASP A 430 -2.19 -49.03 27.60
CA ASP A 430 -3.27 -49.76 26.93
C ASP A 430 -2.91 -50.04 25.46
N LYS A 431 -2.09 -51.08 25.27
CA LYS A 431 -1.52 -51.44 23.96
C LYS A 431 -2.58 -51.79 22.92
N ALA A 432 -3.81 -52.13 23.33
CA ALA A 432 -4.91 -52.40 22.41
C ALA A 432 -5.35 -51.13 21.65
N LEU A 433 -5.08 -49.94 22.19
CA LEU A 433 -5.40 -48.66 21.55
C LEU A 433 -4.41 -48.29 20.44
N ALA A 434 -3.17 -48.81 20.48
CA ALA A 434 -2.11 -48.48 19.53
C ALA A 434 -2.52 -48.73 18.07
N SER A 435 -3.15 -49.88 17.81
CA SER A 435 -3.58 -50.30 16.46
C SER A 435 -4.77 -49.50 15.93
N GLN A 436 -5.48 -48.78 16.80
CA GLN A 436 -6.75 -48.13 16.48
C GLN A 436 -6.58 -46.65 16.11
N ILE A 437 -5.43 -46.05 16.43
CA ILE A 437 -5.15 -44.62 16.20
C ILE A 437 -4.20 -44.34 15.02
N GLY A 438 -3.69 -45.39 14.35
CA GLY A 438 -2.69 -45.26 13.28
C GLY A 438 -3.13 -44.44 12.05
N GLY A 439 -4.44 -44.21 11.86
CA GLY A 439 -4.96 -43.34 10.80
C GLY A 439 -5.07 -41.85 11.17
N ILE A 440 -4.73 -41.50 12.41
CA ILE A 440 -4.88 -40.17 13.04
C ILE A 440 -3.53 -39.57 13.44
N MET A 441 -2.60 -40.40 13.94
CA MET A 441 -1.19 -40.05 14.15
C MET A 441 -0.49 -39.78 12.81
#